data_AF-A0A673FPF7-F1
#
_entry.id   AF-A0A673FPF7-F1
#
_cell.length_a   1.000
_cell.length_b   1.000
_cell.length_c   1.000
_cell.angle_alpha   90.00
_cell.angle_beta   90.00
_cell.angle_gamma   90.00
#
_symmetry.space_group_name_H-M   'P 1'
#
loop_
_entity.id
_entity.type
_entity.pdbx_description
1 polymer ?
#
loop_
_entity_poly.entity_id
_entity_poly.type
_entity_poly.pdbx_seq_one_letter_code
_entity_poly.pdbx_strand_id
1 'polypeptide(L)'
;TKARQLTSKQLKAFLTLANVHESTIRRTLNSHGVHGASKKNIAASLQFAKDHAVKPEGYWRNALWTDETKIELFGLNEKRYV
;
A
#
# COMPACT_ATOMS: atom_id res chain seq x y z
N THR A 1 -11.43 -8.14 -11.65
CA THR A 1 -12.15 -6.84 -11.48
C THR A 1 -11.15 -5.79 -11.03
N LYS A 2 -10.82 -4.79 -11.87
CA LYS A 2 -9.84 -3.73 -11.53
C LYS A 2 -10.46 -2.84 -10.45
N ALA A 3 -9.89 -2.80 -9.24
CA ALA A 3 -10.31 -1.85 -8.23
C ALA A 3 -10.28 -0.42 -8.82
N ARG A 4 -11.45 0.23 -8.82
CA ARG A 4 -11.65 1.59 -9.35
C ARG A 4 -10.95 2.56 -8.39
N GLN A 5 -9.72 2.93 -8.71
CA GLN A 5 -9.05 4.01 -7.99
C GLN A 5 -9.70 5.33 -8.43
N LEU A 6 -10.39 5.98 -7.50
CA LEU A 6 -10.95 7.32 -7.68
C LEU A 6 -9.88 8.35 -7.36
N THR A 7 -9.56 9.21 -8.32
CA THR A 7 -8.60 10.31 -8.08
C THR A 7 -9.27 11.46 -7.34
N SER A 8 -8.49 12.32 -6.67
CA SER A 8 -9.02 13.53 -6.02
C SER A 8 -9.76 14.44 -7.01
N LYS A 9 -9.33 14.47 -8.28
CA LYS A 9 -10.01 15.18 -9.38
C LYS A 9 -11.38 14.58 -9.69
N GLN A 10 -11.50 13.25 -9.70
CA GLN A 10 -12.78 12.57 -9.89
C GLN A 10 -13.69 12.77 -8.67
N LEU A 11 -13.15 12.71 -7.45
CA LEU A 11 -13.90 13.01 -6.23
C LEU A 11 -14.43 14.45 -6.22
N LYS A 12 -13.65 15.42 -6.68
CA LYS A 12 -14.11 16.80 -6.85
C LYS A 12 -15.32 16.90 -7.78
N ALA A 13 -15.35 16.12 -8.85
CA ALA A 13 -16.49 16.08 -9.79
C ALA A 13 -17.75 15.43 -9.19
N PHE A 14 -17.63 14.62 -8.15
CA PHE A 14 -18.80 14.11 -7.40
C PHE A 14 -19.28 15.08 -6.31
N LEU A 15 -18.38 15.94 -5.83
CA LEU A 15 -18.65 16.93 -4.77
C LEU A 15 -19.14 18.27 -5.34
N THR A 16 -19.64 18.32 -6.58
CA THR A 16 -19.94 19.54 -7.37
C THR A 16 -20.82 20.59 -6.67
N LEU A 17 -21.54 20.22 -5.61
CA LEU A 17 -22.29 21.16 -4.78
C LEU A 17 -21.39 22.09 -3.92
N ALA A 18 -20.14 21.68 -3.66
CA ALA A 18 -19.19 22.42 -2.83
C ALA A 18 -17.96 22.81 -3.67
N ASN A 19 -17.65 24.10 -3.73
CA ASN A 19 -16.46 24.62 -4.41
C ASN A 19 -15.18 24.32 -3.60
N VAL A 20 -14.82 23.05 -3.50
CA VAL A 20 -13.67 22.57 -2.72
C VAL A 20 -12.46 22.43 -3.64
N HIS A 21 -11.32 22.94 -3.19
CA HIS A 21 -10.06 22.77 -3.92
C HIS A 21 -9.54 21.32 -3.79
N GLU A 22 -8.88 20.79 -4.83
CA GLU A 22 -8.40 19.40 -4.85
C GLU A 22 -7.42 19.11 -3.70
N SER A 23 -6.63 20.11 -3.29
CA SER A 23 -5.72 19.99 -2.15
C SER A 23 -6.45 19.74 -0.83
N THR A 24 -7.63 20.31 -0.63
CA THR A 24 -8.46 20.09 0.57
C THR A 24 -8.93 18.64 0.62
N ILE A 25 -9.43 18.11 -0.51
CA ILE A 25 -9.81 16.69 -0.62
C ILE A 25 -8.63 15.79 -0.28
N ARG A 26 -7.44 16.08 -0.82
CA ARG A 26 -6.23 15.29 -0.56
C ARG A 26 -5.78 15.35 0.90
N ARG A 27 -5.84 16.53 1.53
CA ARG A 27 -5.51 16.72 2.95
C ARG A 27 -6.45 15.94 3.85
N THR A 28 -7.77 16.01 3.61
CA THR A 28 -8.77 15.26 4.37
C THR A 28 -8.58 13.75 4.21
N LEU A 29 -8.33 13.25 2.99
CA LEU A 29 -8.05 11.83 2.79
C LEU A 29 -6.80 11.37 3.56
N ASN A 30 -5.73 12.17 3.53
CA ASN A 30 -4.51 11.87 4.27
C ASN A 30 -4.71 11.92 5.79
N SER A 31 -5.49 12.87 6.33
CA SER A 31 -5.76 12.95 7.78
C SER A 31 -6.60 11.79 8.29
N HIS A 32 -7.39 11.16 7.42
CA HIS A 32 -8.16 9.96 7.74
C HIS A 32 -7.44 8.65 7.36
N GLY A 33 -6.14 8.70 6.99
CA GLY A 33 -5.35 7.51 6.66
C GLY A 33 -5.76 6.83 5.35
N VAL A 34 -6.56 7.50 4.51
CA VAL A 34 -7.01 6.96 3.22
C VAL A 34 -5.94 7.23 2.17
N HIS A 35 -4.99 6.31 2.08
CA HIS A 35 -3.90 6.37 1.10
C HIS A 35 -4.25 5.61 -0.18
N GLY A 36 -3.71 6.08 -1.31
CA GLY A 36 -3.78 5.34 -2.56
C GLY A 36 -2.96 4.06 -2.46
N ALA A 37 -3.58 2.90 -2.75
CA ALA A 37 -2.84 1.65 -2.85
C ALA A 37 -1.90 1.67 -4.06
N SER A 38 -0.60 1.53 -3.82
CA SER A 38 0.39 1.34 -4.88
C SER A 38 0.12 0.00 -5.57
N LYS A 39 -0.04 0.02 -6.90
CA LYS A 39 -0.18 -1.21 -7.70
C LYS A 39 1.16 -1.83 -8.08
N LYS A 40 2.26 -1.32 -7.54
CA LYS A 40 3.60 -1.82 -7.84
C LYS A 40 3.64 -3.31 -7.45
N ASN A 41 4.14 -4.13 -8.37
CA ASN A 41 4.35 -5.58 -8.23
C ASN A 41 3.10 -6.46 -8.10
N ILE A 42 1.87 -5.96 -8.28
CA ILE A 42 0.66 -6.80 -8.23
C ILE A 42 0.73 -7.94 -9.26
N ALA A 43 1.16 -7.65 -10.49
CA ALA A 43 1.26 -8.65 -11.55
C ALA A 43 2.32 -9.73 -11.22
N ALA A 44 3.50 -9.32 -10.75
CA ALA A 44 4.57 -10.23 -10.38
C ALA A 44 4.20 -11.11 -9.18
N SER A 45 3.58 -10.53 -8.15
CA SER A 45 3.07 -11.28 -6.99
C SER A 45 1.98 -12.27 -7.37
N LEU A 46 1.05 -11.87 -8.26
CA LEU A 46 0.01 -12.77 -8.76
C LEU A 46 0.59 -13.93 -9.58
N GLN A 47 1.57 -13.65 -10.44
CA GLN A 47 2.24 -14.68 -11.23
C GLN A 47 2.98 -15.67 -10.32
N PHE A 48 3.77 -15.16 -9.36
CA PHE A 48 4.47 -15.98 -8.38
C PHE A 48 3.51 -16.90 -7.61
N ALA A 49 2.38 -16.36 -7.14
CA ALA A 49 1.37 -17.14 -6.44
C ALA A 49 0.79 -18.25 -7.32
N LYS A 50 0.46 -17.97 -8.59
CA LYS A 50 -0.04 -18.98 -9.53
C LYS A 50 0.97 -20.09 -9.77
N ASP A 51 2.24 -19.73 -9.97
CA ASP A 51 3.31 -20.68 -10.28
C ASP A 51 3.65 -21.60 -9.10
N HIS A 52 3.39 -21.13 -7.87
CA HIS A 52 3.78 -21.84 -6.65
C HIS A 52 2.61 -22.37 -5.80
N ALA A 53 1.35 -22.08 -6.16
CA ALA A 53 0.17 -22.51 -5.40
C ALA A 53 0.03 -24.04 -5.26
N VAL A 54 0.53 -24.81 -6.23
CA VAL A 54 0.41 -26.28 -6.28
C VAL A 54 1.72 -26.96 -5.87
N LYS A 55 2.72 -26.21 -5.36
CA LYS A 55 3.98 -26.82 -4.92
C LYS A 55 3.74 -27.69 -3.69
N PRO A 56 4.27 -28.92 -3.67
CA PRO A 56 4.10 -29.81 -2.52
C PRO A 56 4.87 -29.25 -1.31
N GLU A 57 4.45 -29.63 -0.11
CA GLU A 57 5.05 -29.14 1.14
C GLU A 57 6.58 -29.35 1.21
N GLY A 58 7.08 -30.46 0.65
CA GLY A 58 8.51 -30.75 0.58
C GLY A 58 9.33 -29.72 -0.19
N TYR A 59 8.73 -29.02 -1.17
CA TYR A 59 9.37 -27.93 -1.88
C TYR A 59 9.70 -26.76 -0.94
N TRP A 60 8.74 -26.38 -0.10
CA TRP A 60 8.89 -25.26 0.83
C TRP A 60 9.81 -25.59 2.01
N ARG A 61 9.83 -26.84 2.47
CA ARG A 61 10.78 -27.28 3.51
C ARG A 61 12.24 -27.17 3.08
N ASN A 62 12.50 -27.26 1.78
CA ASN A 62 13.84 -27.15 1.22
C ASN A 62 14.19 -25.69 0.84
N ALA A 63 13.27 -24.75 1.00
CA ALA A 63 13.52 -23.34 0.72
C ALA A 63 14.27 -22.69 1.88
N LEU A 64 15.47 -22.17 1.60
CA LEU A 64 16.23 -21.35 2.55
C LEU A 64 15.80 -19.89 2.40
N TRP A 65 15.02 -19.41 3.37
CA TRP A 65 14.62 -18.00 3.43
C TRP A 65 15.73 -17.17 4.04
N THR A 66 16.12 -16.10 3.37
CA THR A 66 17.10 -15.13 3.86
C THR A 66 16.46 -13.75 3.87
N ASP A 67 16.66 -13.02 4.96
CA ASP A 67 16.22 -11.65 5.10
C ASP A 67 17.18 -10.92 6.05
N GLU A 68 17.27 -9.61 5.90
CA GLU A 68 18.05 -8.74 6.78
C GLU A 68 17.10 -7.92 7.63
N THR A 69 17.20 -8.03 8.95
CA THR A 69 16.42 -7.20 9.86
C THR A 69 17.35 -6.28 10.66
N LYS A 70 16.97 -5.00 10.74
CA LYS A 70 17.68 -4.02 11.56
C LYS A 70 17.13 -4.10 12.99
N ILE A 71 18.00 -4.43 13.93
CA ILE A 71 17.68 -4.42 15.36
C ILE A 71 18.18 -3.10 15.94
N GLU A 72 17.26 -2.27 16.43
CA GLU A 72 17.59 -1.01 17.10
C GLU A 72 17.49 -1.18 18.62
N LEU A 73 18.58 -0.92 19.32
CA LEU A 73 18.68 -1.10 20.78
C LEU A 73 17.81 -0.09 21.56
N PHE A 74 17.67 1.11 21.01
CA PHE A 74 16.74 2.13 21.47
C PHE A 74 15.98 2.55 20.22
N GLY A 75 14.74 2.08 20.07
CA GLY A 75 13.95 2.27 18.85
C GLY A 75 13.95 3.72 18.42
N LEU A 76 13.94 3.95 17.09
CA LEU A 76 13.81 5.25 16.43
C LEU A 76 13.26 6.31 17.38
N ASN A 77 14.13 7.22 17.81
CA ASN A 77 13.74 8.44 18.48
C ASN A 77 12.83 9.20 17.50
N GLU A 78 11.53 8.88 17.52
CA GLU A 78 10.51 9.66 16.84
C GLU A 78 10.67 11.06 17.41
N LYS A 79 11.14 11.95 16.54
CA LYS A 79 11.43 13.34 16.85
C LYS A 79 10.22 13.90 17.57
N ARG A 80 10.33 14.08 18.89
CA ARG A 80 9.49 15.01 19.63
C ARG A 80 9.76 16.36 18.97
N TYR A 81 8.81 16.83 18.18
CA TYR A 81 8.80 18.21 17.73
C TYR A 81 8.78 19.07 19.00
N VAL A 82 9.89 19.78 19.24
CA VAL A 82 9.95 20.87 20.21
C VAL A 82 9.26 22.08 19.60
#